data_AF-A0A0C4ECW3-F1
#
_entry.id   AF-A0A0C4ECW3-F1
#
_cell.length_a   1.000
_cell.length_b   1.000
_cell.length_c   1.000
_cell.angle_alpha   90.00
_cell.angle_beta   90.00
_cell.angle_gamma   90.00
#
_symmetry.space_group_name_H-M   'P 1'
#
loop_
_entity.id
_entity.type
_entity.pdbx_description
1 polymer ?
#
loop_
_entity_poly.entity_id
_entity_poly.type
_entity_poly.pdbx_seq_one_letter_code
_entity_poly.pdbx_strand_id
1 'polypeptide(L)'
;MDLKPRFKPPSRPDSPPPGLLASQVHIRHPAYPDAAPALLRLKPLDVAKDGRHGLDYDTALVACCIVANNAFATGWLATRAGCGFRLVQRPADNLLHGTEYFFCVGDKNPRRHVYPVVPSFDHWRFPHDALPSPWKDLRIEDQAPKGVEQPAFTVDNRDRTCRVTGYSSGLEASHLVPAADEYWFQSNGMGRYCRDQDAAQGITDDRNMLLLRADLHQLLDARRFTFAAKYVMLKPEPAPREPRARVARRELLLPVSTHVSVSPPPTPLEAVLTLHVFLPHLSGELVRLYHNRHLQPIRGLAPEFLFARFARSIFTDPVYPFFDTVARFTVALWNNDEMRQDQETLETLELRRRMELFSPYAMSPKKRSRPSTAVGALPQEPILGRGDGAPGRSID
;
A
#
# COMPACT_ATOMS: atom_id res chain seq x y z
N MET A 1 38.02 28.91 9.53
CA MET A 1 36.87 28.01 9.71
C MET A 1 36.76 27.17 8.45
N ASP A 2 36.97 25.86 8.54
CA ASP A 2 36.88 24.98 7.37
C ASP A 2 35.41 24.63 7.13
N LEU A 3 34.81 25.25 6.11
CA LEU A 3 33.41 25.04 5.77
C LEU A 3 33.29 23.73 5.00
N LYS A 4 32.43 22.83 5.48
CA LYS A 4 32.09 21.62 4.73
C LYS A 4 31.58 21.99 3.33
N PRO A 5 31.87 21.18 2.30
CA PRO A 5 31.32 21.41 0.97
C PRO A 5 29.79 21.43 1.05
N ARG A 6 29.17 22.22 0.17
CA ARG A 6 27.70 22.22 0.02
C ARG A 6 27.20 20.78 -0.12
N PHE A 7 26.12 20.47 0.58
CA PHE A 7 25.48 19.17 0.46
C PHE A 7 25.17 18.91 -1.01
N LYS A 8 25.79 17.88 -1.57
CA LYS A 8 25.43 17.35 -2.88
C LYS A 8 24.50 16.18 -2.59
N PRO A 9 23.24 16.21 -3.06
CA PRO A 9 22.40 15.02 -3.00
C PRO A 9 23.15 13.85 -3.66
N PRO A 10 22.82 12.59 -3.31
CA PRO A 10 23.45 11.42 -3.91
C PRO A 10 23.58 11.65 -5.41
N SER A 11 24.81 11.50 -5.94
CA SER A 11 25.14 11.78 -7.35
C SER A 11 23.97 11.34 -8.21
N ARG A 12 23.36 12.26 -8.98
CA ARG A 12 22.22 11.94 -9.86
C ARG A 12 22.53 10.59 -10.53
N PRO A 13 21.86 9.48 -10.16
CA PRO A 13 21.79 8.38 -11.10
C PRO A 13 21.12 8.97 -12.34
N ASP A 14 21.53 8.48 -13.51
CA ASP A 14 21.10 9.00 -14.81
C ASP A 14 19.64 9.41 -14.78
N SER A 15 19.35 10.58 -15.32
CA SER A 15 17.95 10.99 -15.45
C SER A 15 17.17 9.86 -16.06
N PRO A 16 16.02 9.44 -15.48
CA PRO A 16 15.22 8.40 -16.09
C PRO A 16 15.06 8.82 -17.55
N PRO A 17 15.32 7.90 -18.48
CA PRO A 17 15.49 8.26 -19.88
C PRO A 17 14.30 9.11 -20.34
N PRO A 18 14.53 10.12 -21.20
CA PRO A 18 13.46 10.95 -21.72
C PRO A 18 12.31 10.05 -22.22
N GLY A 19 11.11 10.25 -21.69
CA GLY A 19 9.94 9.44 -22.01
C GLY A 19 9.57 8.33 -21.02
N LEU A 20 10.45 7.91 -20.09
CA LEU A 20 10.08 6.90 -19.09
C LEU A 20 8.91 7.37 -18.20
N LEU A 21 8.96 8.63 -17.77
CA LEU A 21 7.87 9.25 -17.00
C LEU A 21 6.58 9.39 -17.82
N ALA A 22 6.68 9.47 -19.15
CA ALA A 22 5.54 9.53 -20.06
C ALA A 22 4.96 8.14 -20.37
N SER A 23 5.81 7.10 -20.40
CA SER A 23 5.42 5.71 -20.67
C SER A 23 4.33 5.22 -19.72
N GLN A 24 3.43 4.38 -20.21
CA GLN A 24 2.34 3.77 -19.43
C GLN A 24 2.06 2.37 -19.96
N VAL A 25 1.67 1.49 -19.05
CA VAL A 25 1.08 0.20 -19.36
C VAL A 25 -0.40 0.29 -19.01
N HIS A 26 -1.25 0.04 -20.00
CA HIS A 26 -2.70 0.05 -19.85
C HIS A 26 -3.19 -1.38 -19.70
N ILE A 27 -3.76 -1.71 -18.54
CA ILE A 27 -4.43 -2.99 -18.34
C ILE A 27 -5.92 -2.73 -18.44
N ARG A 28 -6.60 -3.39 -19.36
CA ARG A 28 -8.01 -3.14 -19.70
C ARG A 28 -8.93 -4.25 -19.21
N HIS A 29 -10.19 -3.90 -18.99
CA HIS A 29 -11.25 -4.88 -18.81
C HIS A 29 -11.71 -5.41 -20.18
N PRO A 30 -11.69 -6.73 -20.44
CA PRO A 30 -11.88 -7.31 -21.78
C PRO A 30 -13.30 -7.22 -22.33
N ALA A 31 -14.32 -7.14 -21.47
CA ALA A 31 -15.72 -7.00 -21.87
C ALA A 31 -16.17 -5.55 -22.17
N TYR A 32 -15.33 -4.54 -21.90
CA TYR A 32 -15.65 -3.14 -22.21
C TYR A 32 -15.05 -2.74 -23.58
N PRO A 33 -15.64 -1.76 -24.28
CA PRO A 33 -15.11 -1.29 -25.57
C PRO A 33 -13.67 -0.76 -25.46
N ASP A 34 -12.91 -0.82 -26.56
CA ASP A 34 -11.52 -0.31 -26.62
C ASP A 34 -11.41 1.19 -26.25
N ALA A 35 -12.49 1.95 -26.46
CA ALA A 35 -12.57 3.37 -26.10
C ALA A 35 -12.81 3.61 -24.60
N ALA A 36 -13.18 2.58 -23.83
CA ALA A 36 -13.32 2.70 -22.38
C ALA A 36 -11.96 2.95 -21.72
N PRO A 37 -11.93 3.65 -20.57
CA PRO A 37 -10.72 3.82 -19.79
C PRO A 37 -10.10 2.47 -19.41
N ALA A 38 -8.78 2.45 -19.20
CA ALA A 38 -8.09 1.28 -18.70
C ALA A 38 -8.62 0.89 -17.31
N LEU A 39 -8.64 -0.41 -17.01
CA LEU A 39 -8.87 -0.90 -15.65
C LEU A 39 -7.75 -0.43 -14.74
N LEU A 40 -6.49 -0.48 -15.17
CA LEU A 40 -5.36 0.10 -14.45
C LEU A 40 -4.40 0.80 -15.42
N ARG A 41 -3.78 1.89 -14.95
CA ARG A 41 -2.65 2.55 -15.60
C ARG A 41 -1.44 2.45 -14.67
N LEU A 42 -0.48 1.63 -15.07
CA LEU A 42 0.74 1.39 -14.31
C LEU A 42 1.96 1.87 -15.08
N LYS A 43 3.06 2.11 -14.36
CA LYS A 43 4.30 2.64 -14.94
C LYS A 43 5.34 1.52 -15.04
N PRO A 44 5.98 1.32 -16.20
CA PRO A 44 7.02 0.31 -16.37
C PRO A 44 8.36 0.82 -15.82
N LEU A 45 8.45 1.01 -14.50
CA LEU A 45 9.63 1.61 -13.85
C LEU A 45 10.71 0.58 -13.50
N ASP A 46 10.39 -0.71 -13.54
CA ASP A 46 11.33 -1.79 -13.27
C ASP A 46 12.35 -1.92 -14.41
N VAL A 47 13.56 -2.38 -14.10
CA VAL A 47 14.67 -2.46 -15.06
C VAL A 47 15.19 -3.88 -15.10
N ALA A 48 15.14 -4.51 -16.28
CA ALA A 48 15.74 -5.82 -16.53
C ALA A 48 17.28 -5.74 -16.52
N LYS A 49 17.94 -6.90 -16.45
CA LYS A 49 19.42 -6.99 -16.48
C LYS A 49 20.04 -6.38 -17.74
N ASP A 50 19.30 -6.37 -18.85
CA ASP A 50 19.70 -5.78 -20.13
C ASP A 50 19.41 -4.27 -20.22
N GLY A 51 18.92 -3.66 -19.15
CA GLY A 51 18.60 -2.23 -19.07
C GLY A 51 17.22 -1.85 -19.61
N ARG A 52 16.43 -2.80 -20.15
CA ARG A 52 15.08 -2.49 -20.64
C ARG A 52 14.13 -2.29 -19.48
N HIS A 53 13.26 -1.29 -19.65
CA HIS A 53 12.20 -1.01 -18.70
C HIS A 53 11.01 -1.94 -18.89
N GLY A 54 10.33 -2.26 -17.80
CA GLY A 54 9.12 -3.08 -17.80
C GLY A 54 8.31 -2.87 -16.53
N LEU A 55 7.10 -3.44 -16.52
CA LEU A 55 6.24 -3.49 -15.36
C LEU A 55 6.36 -4.86 -14.71
N ASP A 56 6.69 -4.92 -13.42
CA ASP A 56 6.72 -6.17 -12.66
C ASP A 56 5.38 -6.93 -12.77
N TYR A 57 5.46 -8.18 -13.22
CA TYR A 57 4.33 -9.05 -13.53
C TYR A 57 3.45 -9.29 -12.30
N ASP A 58 4.05 -9.56 -11.14
CA ASP A 58 3.31 -9.82 -9.90
C ASP A 58 2.61 -8.55 -9.40
N THR A 59 3.30 -7.41 -9.44
CA THR A 59 2.72 -6.11 -9.10
C THR A 59 1.49 -5.83 -9.97
N ALA A 60 1.58 -6.06 -11.29
CA ALA A 60 0.47 -5.89 -12.22
C ALA A 60 -0.69 -6.84 -11.91
N LEU A 61 -0.39 -8.14 -11.77
CA LEU A 61 -1.39 -9.18 -11.53
C LEU A 61 -2.13 -8.96 -10.21
N VAL A 62 -1.40 -8.74 -9.12
CA VAL A 62 -1.98 -8.52 -7.79
C VAL A 62 -2.83 -7.25 -7.78
N ALA A 63 -2.36 -6.15 -8.40
CA ALA A 63 -3.14 -4.92 -8.48
C ALA A 63 -4.46 -5.12 -9.23
N CYS A 64 -4.44 -5.85 -10.35
CA CYS A 64 -5.65 -6.21 -11.08
C CYS A 64 -6.60 -7.07 -10.24
N CYS A 65 -6.08 -8.08 -9.55
CA CYS A 65 -6.89 -8.94 -8.68
C CYS A 65 -7.56 -8.14 -7.56
N ILE A 66 -6.88 -7.15 -6.96
CA ILE A 66 -7.45 -6.28 -5.93
C ILE A 66 -8.67 -5.52 -6.46
N VAL A 67 -8.54 -4.82 -7.59
CA VAL A 67 -9.67 -4.06 -8.17
C VAL A 67 -10.75 -4.96 -8.75
N ALA A 68 -10.42 -6.19 -9.15
CA ALA A 68 -11.37 -7.20 -9.59
C ALA A 68 -11.85 -8.09 -8.43
N ASN A 69 -11.97 -7.49 -7.24
CA ASN A 69 -12.56 -8.13 -6.07
C ASN A 69 -11.84 -9.42 -5.62
N ASN A 70 -10.53 -9.30 -5.36
CA ASN A 70 -9.68 -10.39 -4.88
C ASN A 70 -9.71 -11.65 -5.77
N ALA A 71 -9.74 -11.47 -7.10
CA ALA A 71 -9.71 -12.56 -8.07
C ALA A 71 -8.35 -13.30 -8.13
N PHE A 72 -7.66 -13.52 -7.01
CA PHE A 72 -6.31 -14.09 -6.97
C PHE A 72 -6.23 -15.53 -7.50
N ALA A 73 -7.31 -16.32 -7.35
CA ALA A 73 -7.34 -17.71 -7.80
C ALA A 73 -7.75 -17.87 -9.28
N THR A 74 -8.45 -16.89 -9.85
CA THR A 74 -9.10 -16.99 -11.16
C THR A 74 -8.67 -15.90 -12.14
N GLY A 75 -7.93 -14.90 -11.66
CA GLY A 75 -7.46 -13.77 -12.42
C GLY A 75 -6.20 -14.09 -13.22
N TRP A 76 -6.13 -13.59 -14.45
CA TRP A 76 -4.96 -13.76 -15.31
C TRP A 76 -4.80 -12.61 -16.30
N LEU A 77 -3.55 -12.34 -16.67
CA LEU A 77 -3.20 -11.31 -17.66
C LEU A 77 -3.22 -11.88 -19.08
N ALA A 78 -3.69 -11.08 -20.02
CA ALA A 78 -3.86 -11.48 -21.41
C ALA A 78 -3.36 -10.41 -22.40
N THR A 79 -3.04 -10.85 -23.61
CA THR A 79 -2.87 -10.00 -24.79
C THR A 79 -4.00 -10.24 -25.77
N ARG A 80 -4.29 -9.25 -26.61
CA ARG A 80 -5.25 -9.42 -27.70
C ARG A 80 -4.67 -10.35 -28.76
N ALA A 81 -5.43 -11.36 -29.18
CA ALA A 81 -5.05 -12.31 -30.22
C ALA A 81 -6.21 -12.50 -31.20
N GLY A 82 -6.18 -11.75 -32.31
CA GLY A 82 -7.29 -11.70 -33.26
C GLY A 82 -8.59 -11.25 -32.59
N CYS A 83 -9.66 -12.06 -32.70
CA CYS A 83 -10.93 -11.81 -32.03
C CYS A 83 -10.95 -12.26 -30.55
N GLY A 84 -9.89 -12.91 -30.05
CA GLY A 84 -9.83 -13.46 -28.69
C GLY A 84 -8.74 -12.85 -27.82
N PHE A 85 -8.46 -13.55 -26.72
CA PHE A 85 -7.45 -13.21 -25.73
C PHE A 85 -6.51 -14.40 -25.53
N ARG A 86 -5.22 -14.11 -25.40
CA ARG A 86 -4.18 -15.12 -25.14
C ARG A 86 -3.50 -14.84 -23.81
N LEU A 87 -3.42 -15.86 -22.96
CA LEU A 87 -2.75 -15.82 -21.67
C LEU A 87 -1.30 -15.32 -21.81
N VAL A 88 -0.92 -14.38 -20.95
CA VAL A 88 0.46 -13.93 -20.78
C VAL A 88 1.14 -14.85 -19.78
N GLN A 89 2.02 -15.71 -20.29
CA GLN A 89 2.93 -16.49 -19.45
C GLN A 89 3.85 -15.54 -18.68
N ARG A 90 4.13 -15.87 -17.43
CA ARG A 90 5.05 -15.11 -16.58
C ARG A 90 6.42 -15.01 -17.30
N PRO A 91 6.91 -13.80 -17.61
CA PRO A 91 8.22 -13.63 -18.23
C PRO A 91 9.35 -14.12 -17.33
N ALA A 92 10.46 -14.58 -17.92
CA ALA A 92 11.61 -15.10 -17.17
C ALA A 92 12.31 -14.05 -16.29
N ASP A 93 12.25 -12.78 -16.70
CA ASP A 93 12.70 -11.62 -15.94
C ASP A 93 11.60 -11.00 -15.07
N ASN A 94 10.41 -11.61 -15.04
CA ASN A 94 9.20 -11.13 -14.39
C ASN A 94 8.70 -9.77 -14.90
N LEU A 95 9.13 -9.28 -16.07
CA LEU A 95 8.77 -7.95 -16.57
C LEU A 95 7.86 -7.99 -17.79
N LEU A 96 6.77 -7.23 -17.72
CA LEU A 96 5.87 -6.94 -18.83
C LEU A 96 6.42 -5.76 -19.64
N HIS A 97 6.76 -6.00 -20.90
CA HIS A 97 7.34 -4.98 -21.80
C HIS A 97 6.34 -4.36 -22.79
N GLY A 98 5.11 -4.89 -22.86
CA GLY A 98 4.05 -4.34 -23.69
C GLY A 98 3.42 -3.09 -23.07
N THR A 99 2.73 -2.31 -23.90
CA THR A 99 2.01 -1.10 -23.47
C THR A 99 0.54 -1.37 -23.17
N GLU A 100 0.01 -2.53 -23.59
CA GLU A 100 -1.39 -2.90 -23.41
C GLU A 100 -1.52 -4.37 -23.01
N TYR A 101 -2.35 -4.61 -22.00
CA TYR A 101 -2.75 -5.92 -21.52
C TYR A 101 -4.24 -5.91 -21.15
N PHE A 102 -4.81 -7.09 -20.94
CA PHE A 102 -6.18 -7.27 -20.48
C PHE A 102 -6.17 -8.13 -19.23
N PHE A 103 -7.02 -7.81 -18.25
CA PHE A 103 -7.20 -8.67 -17.09
C PHE A 103 -8.48 -9.48 -17.24
N CYS A 104 -8.35 -10.79 -17.19
CA CYS A 104 -9.47 -11.72 -17.36
C CYS A 104 -9.71 -12.44 -16.03
N VAL A 105 -10.97 -12.80 -15.75
CA VAL A 105 -11.37 -13.51 -14.53
C VAL A 105 -12.12 -14.77 -14.91
N GLY A 106 -11.68 -15.91 -14.39
CA GLY A 106 -12.30 -17.21 -14.61
C GLY A 106 -12.05 -17.78 -16.02
N ASP A 107 -12.91 -18.71 -16.39
CA ASP A 107 -12.87 -19.51 -17.63
C ASP A 107 -13.88 -19.04 -18.70
N LYS A 108 -14.80 -18.15 -18.32
CA LYS A 108 -15.80 -17.56 -19.22
C LYS A 108 -15.13 -16.76 -20.33
N ASN A 109 -15.80 -16.64 -21.47
CA ASN A 109 -15.33 -15.81 -22.58
C ASN A 109 -15.08 -14.37 -22.09
N PRO A 110 -13.83 -13.86 -22.12
CA PRO A 110 -13.52 -12.59 -21.48
C PRO A 110 -14.21 -11.39 -22.16
N ARG A 111 -14.62 -11.48 -23.43
CA ARG A 111 -15.38 -10.41 -24.12
C ARG A 111 -16.81 -10.29 -23.63
N ARG A 112 -17.39 -11.39 -23.13
CA ARG A 112 -18.80 -11.44 -22.68
C ARG A 112 -18.93 -11.42 -21.17
N HIS A 113 -17.84 -11.71 -20.46
CA HIS A 113 -17.83 -11.73 -19.01
C HIS A 113 -17.49 -10.34 -18.45
N VAL A 114 -18.53 -9.56 -18.14
CA VAL A 114 -18.42 -8.31 -17.39
C VAL A 114 -18.32 -8.66 -15.90
N TYR A 115 -17.11 -8.89 -15.40
CA TYR A 115 -16.90 -9.19 -13.99
C TYR A 115 -17.04 -7.90 -13.15
N PRO A 116 -17.56 -7.97 -11.91
CA PRO A 116 -17.65 -6.81 -11.06
C PRO A 116 -16.26 -6.32 -10.65
N VAL A 117 -16.10 -5.00 -10.63
CA VAL A 117 -14.90 -4.34 -10.08
C VAL A 117 -15.23 -3.58 -8.81
N VAL A 118 -14.31 -3.55 -7.86
CA VAL A 118 -14.46 -2.78 -6.63
C VAL A 118 -14.23 -1.30 -6.96
N PRO A 119 -15.14 -0.39 -6.56
CA PRO A 119 -15.04 0.99 -7.02
C PRO A 119 -14.14 1.88 -6.16
N SER A 120 -13.93 1.56 -4.89
CA SER A 120 -13.04 2.31 -3.99
C SER A 120 -12.45 1.40 -2.90
N PHE A 121 -11.45 1.91 -2.17
CA PHE A 121 -10.86 1.18 -1.06
C PHE A 121 -11.90 0.85 0.03
N ASP A 122 -12.85 1.75 0.27
CA ASP A 122 -13.93 1.55 1.25
C ASP A 122 -14.76 0.29 0.99
N HIS A 123 -15.07 0.01 -0.28
CA HIS A 123 -15.82 -1.20 -0.65
C HIS A 123 -14.95 -2.44 -0.75
N TRP A 124 -13.62 -2.29 -0.84
CA TRP A 124 -12.73 -3.43 -0.93
C TRP A 124 -12.74 -4.22 0.38
N ARG A 125 -12.90 -5.54 0.29
CA ARG A 125 -12.81 -6.44 1.43
C ARG A 125 -11.44 -7.08 1.51
N PHE A 126 -10.86 -7.10 2.69
CA PHE A 126 -9.53 -7.66 2.89
C PHE A 126 -9.55 -9.21 2.74
N PRO A 127 -8.63 -9.81 1.97
CA PRO A 127 -8.60 -11.26 1.74
C PRO A 127 -7.92 -11.98 2.92
N HIS A 128 -8.63 -12.08 4.04
CA HIS A 128 -8.14 -12.80 5.21
C HIS A 128 -7.68 -14.22 4.86
N ASP A 129 -6.53 -14.61 5.41
CA ASP A 129 -5.96 -15.95 5.27
C ASP A 129 -5.67 -16.37 3.80
N ALA A 130 -5.76 -15.42 2.85
CA ALA A 130 -5.67 -15.66 1.41
C ALA A 130 -4.82 -14.61 0.68
N LEU A 131 -3.76 -14.12 1.33
CA LEU A 131 -2.80 -13.22 0.68
C LEU A 131 -2.20 -13.88 -0.58
N PRO A 132 -2.10 -13.13 -1.70
CA PRO A 132 -1.48 -13.67 -2.91
C PRO A 132 0.03 -13.79 -2.77
N SER A 133 0.67 -14.66 -3.54
CA SER A 133 2.12 -14.56 -3.76
C SER A 133 2.46 -13.26 -4.50
N PRO A 134 3.59 -12.59 -4.20
CA PRO A 134 4.62 -12.95 -3.20
C PRO A 134 4.29 -12.56 -1.75
N TRP A 135 3.17 -11.89 -1.49
CA TRP A 135 2.83 -11.34 -0.16
C TRP A 135 2.73 -12.39 0.94
N LYS A 136 2.10 -13.54 0.67
CA LYS A 136 2.02 -14.66 1.65
C LYS A 136 3.38 -15.27 1.99
N ASP A 137 4.38 -15.06 1.15
CA ASP A 137 5.72 -15.61 1.31
C ASP A 137 6.67 -14.63 1.99
N LEU A 138 6.23 -13.39 2.27
CA LEU A 138 7.00 -12.41 3.03
C LEU A 138 7.25 -12.92 4.44
N ARG A 139 8.53 -12.93 4.84
CA ARG A 139 8.95 -13.28 6.19
C ARG A 139 9.36 -12.01 6.91
N ILE A 140 8.56 -11.61 7.89
CA ILE A 140 8.87 -10.51 8.81
C ILE A 140 8.96 -11.11 10.19
N GLU A 141 10.13 -11.00 10.81
CA GLU A 141 10.35 -11.49 12.17
C GLU A 141 9.39 -10.78 13.12
N ASP A 142 8.68 -11.54 13.97
CA ASP A 142 7.89 -10.92 15.03
C ASP A 142 8.84 -10.35 16.10
N GLN A 143 8.43 -9.27 16.73
CA GLN A 143 9.10 -8.72 17.90
C GLN A 143 8.05 -8.35 18.93
N ALA A 144 8.03 -9.09 20.05
CA ALA A 144 7.21 -8.73 21.21
C ALA A 144 7.73 -7.44 21.87
N PRO A 145 6.84 -6.51 22.27
CA PRO A 145 7.22 -5.33 23.03
C PRO A 145 7.72 -5.76 24.40
N LYS A 146 8.68 -5.01 24.94
CA LYS A 146 9.18 -5.21 26.30
C LYS A 146 8.31 -4.39 27.26
N GLY A 147 7.09 -4.85 27.53
CA GLY A 147 6.15 -4.22 28.46
C GLY A 147 4.97 -3.51 27.80
N VAL A 148 4.20 -2.78 28.63
CA VAL A 148 3.02 -2.02 28.21
C VAL A 148 3.46 -0.58 27.91
N GLU A 149 3.88 -0.34 26.67
CA GLU A 149 4.30 0.97 26.17
C GLU A 149 3.24 1.54 25.21
N GLN A 150 3.21 2.87 25.07
CA GLN A 150 2.38 3.50 24.03
C GLN A 150 2.88 3.05 22.64
N PRO A 151 1.99 2.73 21.68
CA PRO A 151 2.40 2.15 20.40
C PRO A 151 3.45 2.95 19.63
N ALA A 152 3.35 4.29 19.60
CA ALA A 152 4.35 5.14 18.93
C ALA A 152 5.75 5.04 19.57
N PHE A 153 5.81 4.89 20.90
CA PHE A 153 7.07 4.69 21.62
C PHE A 153 7.63 3.28 21.38
N THR A 154 6.77 2.25 21.31
CA THR A 154 7.16 0.90 20.88
C THR A 154 7.81 0.91 19.49
N VAL A 155 7.21 1.64 18.54
CA VAL A 155 7.73 1.78 17.17
C VAL A 155 9.08 2.50 17.16
N ASP A 156 9.22 3.59 17.93
CA ASP A 156 10.49 4.31 18.06
C ASP A 156 11.61 3.41 18.61
N ASN A 157 11.33 2.67 19.68
CA ASN A 157 12.27 1.72 20.29
C ASN A 157 12.64 0.56 19.35
N ARG A 158 11.65 0.04 18.59
CA ARG A 158 11.81 -1.07 17.65
C ARG A 158 12.67 -0.68 16.46
N ASP A 159 12.39 0.47 15.85
CA ASP A 159 12.96 0.86 14.57
C ASP A 159 14.21 1.75 14.74
N ARG A 160 14.21 2.71 15.67
CA ARG A 160 15.28 3.69 15.99
C ARG A 160 15.72 4.63 14.87
N THR A 161 15.55 4.23 13.61
CA THR A 161 15.85 5.03 12.43
C THR A 161 14.77 4.81 11.37
N CYS A 162 14.66 5.74 10.42
CA CYS A 162 13.73 5.62 9.30
C CYS A 162 13.92 4.30 8.54
N ARG A 163 12.85 3.50 8.42
CA ARG A 163 12.88 2.18 7.75
C ARG A 163 13.12 2.24 6.24
N VAL A 164 13.11 3.42 5.63
CA VAL A 164 13.47 3.62 4.22
C VAL A 164 14.91 4.11 4.07
N THR A 165 15.33 5.08 4.89
CA THR A 165 16.59 5.83 4.66
C THR A 165 17.71 5.54 5.64
N GLY A 166 17.40 4.98 6.81
CA GLY A 166 18.36 4.73 7.88
C GLY A 166 18.73 5.96 8.72
N TYR A 167 18.21 7.16 8.43
CA TYR A 167 18.46 8.36 9.25
C TYR A 167 17.72 8.30 10.59
N SER A 168 18.34 8.83 11.64
CA SER A 168 17.86 8.78 13.03
C SER A 168 17.16 10.06 13.53
N SER A 169 16.95 11.05 12.66
CA SER A 169 16.40 12.36 13.05
C SER A 169 15.22 12.76 12.16
N GLY A 170 14.30 13.55 12.71
CA GLY A 170 13.09 14.00 12.02
C GLY A 170 12.12 12.86 11.71
N LEU A 171 11.90 11.99 12.70
CA LEU A 171 11.16 10.74 12.54
C LEU A 171 9.74 10.84 13.08
N GLU A 172 8.83 10.09 12.45
CA GLU A 172 7.43 9.97 12.83
C GLU A 172 6.99 8.51 12.73
N ALA A 173 6.18 8.05 13.69
CA ALA A 173 5.50 6.77 13.61
C ALA A 173 4.40 6.86 12.55
N SER A 174 4.64 6.23 11.41
CA SER A 174 3.74 6.27 10.26
C SER A 174 2.86 5.04 10.24
N HIS A 175 1.55 5.24 10.11
CA HIS A 175 0.60 4.14 9.94
C HIS A 175 0.74 3.50 8.55
N LEU A 176 0.53 2.19 8.45
CA LEU A 176 0.42 1.48 7.18
C LEU A 176 -1.03 1.55 6.66
N VAL A 177 -2.00 1.26 7.51
CA VAL A 177 -3.40 1.64 7.30
C VAL A 177 -3.64 2.93 8.09
N PRO A 178 -3.78 4.10 7.42
CA PRO A 178 -3.98 5.38 8.09
C PRO A 178 -5.15 5.39 9.04
N ALA A 179 -5.03 6.16 10.13
CA ALA A 179 -6.12 6.38 11.09
C ALA A 179 -7.41 6.92 10.43
N ALA A 180 -7.31 7.62 9.30
CA ALA A 180 -8.47 8.08 8.53
C ALA A 180 -9.34 6.93 7.98
N ASP A 181 -8.78 5.72 7.84
CA ASP A 181 -9.47 4.54 7.32
C ASP A 181 -9.98 3.61 8.46
N GLU A 182 -10.17 4.15 9.67
CA GLU A 182 -10.60 3.38 10.86
C GLU A 182 -11.90 2.61 10.65
N TYR A 183 -12.89 3.19 9.98
CA TYR A 183 -14.13 2.49 9.68
C TYR A 183 -13.91 1.29 8.76
N TRP A 184 -13.09 1.44 7.72
CA TRP A 184 -12.71 0.33 6.86
C TRP A 184 -11.96 -0.74 7.65
N PHE A 185 -11.04 -0.34 8.51
CA PHE A 185 -10.25 -1.23 9.37
C PHE A 185 -11.15 -2.08 10.27
N GLN A 186 -12.10 -1.46 10.97
CA GLN A 186 -13.04 -2.14 11.85
C GLN A 186 -14.02 -3.02 11.08
N SER A 187 -14.60 -2.50 9.98
CA SER A 187 -15.55 -3.21 9.11
C SER A 187 -14.93 -4.46 8.46
N ASN A 188 -13.62 -4.45 8.22
CA ASN A 188 -12.87 -5.62 7.73
C ASN A 188 -12.33 -6.50 8.87
N GLY A 189 -12.61 -6.23 10.15
CA GLY A 189 -12.08 -7.06 11.23
C GLY A 189 -10.54 -7.10 11.26
N MET A 190 -9.87 -6.03 10.82
CA MET A 190 -8.41 -5.96 10.75
C MET A 190 -7.74 -6.01 12.12
N GLY A 191 -8.50 -5.80 13.21
CA GLY A 191 -8.06 -5.95 14.59
C GLY A 191 -7.45 -7.32 14.92
N ARG A 192 -7.81 -8.38 14.19
CA ARG A 192 -7.21 -9.72 14.39
C ARG A 192 -5.71 -9.79 14.10
N TYR A 193 -5.15 -8.80 13.42
CA TYR A 193 -3.71 -8.69 13.12
C TYR A 193 -2.98 -7.74 14.07
N CYS A 194 -3.71 -7.07 14.96
CA CYS A 194 -3.14 -6.29 16.05
C CYS A 194 -2.52 -7.23 17.09
N ARG A 195 -1.59 -6.69 17.86
CA ARG A 195 -0.98 -7.38 18.97
C ARG A 195 -1.96 -7.60 20.12
N ASP A 196 -2.73 -6.57 20.42
CA ASP A 196 -3.88 -6.64 21.31
C ASP A 196 -5.16 -6.57 20.48
N GLN A 197 -5.81 -7.72 20.31
CA GLN A 197 -7.02 -7.86 19.49
C GLN A 197 -8.25 -7.24 20.18
N ASP A 198 -8.19 -7.05 21.50
CA ASP A 198 -9.27 -6.48 22.31
C ASP A 198 -9.10 -4.97 22.51
N ALA A 199 -7.98 -4.39 22.02
CA ALA A 199 -7.71 -2.97 22.15
C ALA A 199 -8.77 -2.12 21.43
N ALA A 200 -9.35 -1.17 22.17
CA ALA A 200 -10.34 -0.23 21.64
C ALA A 200 -9.82 0.64 20.47
N GLN A 201 -8.48 0.79 20.33
CA GLN A 201 -7.83 1.57 19.27
C GLN A 201 -6.86 0.71 18.45
N GLY A 202 -7.30 -0.46 17.99
CA GLY A 202 -6.48 -1.39 17.19
C GLY A 202 -5.81 -0.76 15.97
N ILE A 203 -6.37 0.32 15.37
CA ILE A 203 -5.73 1.00 14.24
C ILE A 203 -4.38 1.64 14.60
N THR A 204 -4.17 1.99 15.87
CA THR A 204 -2.91 2.55 16.37
C THR A 204 -1.94 1.50 16.89
N ASP A 205 -2.17 0.21 16.60
CA ASP A 205 -1.28 -0.89 16.99
C ASP A 205 0.11 -0.77 16.34
N ASP A 206 1.16 -1.18 17.08
CA ASP A 206 2.54 -1.05 16.62
C ASP A 206 2.85 -1.93 15.39
N ARG A 207 2.08 -3.01 15.17
CA ARG A 207 2.19 -3.85 13.97
C ARG A 207 1.69 -3.11 12.72
N ASN A 208 0.82 -2.10 12.87
CA ASN A 208 0.32 -1.23 11.81
C ASN A 208 1.16 0.05 11.62
N MET A 209 2.31 0.17 12.28
CA MET A 209 3.13 1.38 12.20
C MET A 209 4.61 1.09 11.97
N LEU A 210 5.29 1.96 11.23
CA LEU A 210 6.75 1.96 11.08
C LEU A 210 7.33 3.36 11.15
N LEU A 211 8.58 3.46 11.60
CA LEU A 211 9.25 4.74 11.76
C LEU A 211 9.77 5.25 10.41
N LEU A 212 9.30 6.42 9.98
CA LEU A 212 9.72 7.08 8.75
C LEU A 212 10.23 8.48 9.05
N ARG A 213 11.04 9.05 8.14
CA ARG A 213 11.24 10.50 8.15
C ARG A 213 9.91 11.20 7.85
N ALA A 214 9.68 12.36 8.45
CA ALA A 214 8.43 13.12 8.28
C ALA A 214 8.07 13.39 6.81
N ASP A 215 9.06 13.67 5.95
CA ASP A 215 8.83 13.86 4.51
C ASP A 215 8.34 12.58 3.82
N LEU A 216 8.94 11.43 4.14
CA LEU A 216 8.51 10.14 3.60
C LEU A 216 7.16 9.68 4.16
N HIS A 217 6.86 10.00 5.42
CA HIS A 217 5.54 9.77 6.00
C HIS A 217 4.46 10.52 5.21
N GLN A 218 4.64 11.82 5.00
CA GLN A 218 3.71 12.64 4.22
C GLN A 218 3.53 12.11 2.80
N LEU A 219 4.62 11.67 2.15
CA LEU A 219 4.58 11.13 0.79
C LEU A 219 3.89 9.75 0.72
N LEU A 220 4.01 8.92 1.76
CA LEU A 220 3.29 7.65 1.87
C LEU A 220 1.79 7.88 2.03
N ASP A 221 1.38 8.80 2.91
CA ASP A 221 -0.02 9.14 3.13
C ASP A 221 -0.67 9.79 1.90
N ALA A 222 0.09 10.62 1.19
CA ALA A 222 -0.30 11.19 -0.09
C ALA A 222 -0.28 10.17 -1.26
N ARG A 223 -0.06 8.88 -0.98
CA ARG A 223 -0.03 7.78 -1.96
C ARG A 223 0.97 8.03 -3.11
N ARG A 224 2.06 8.77 -2.84
CA ARG A 224 3.12 9.03 -3.84
C ARG A 224 3.98 7.81 -4.06
N PHE A 225 4.13 6.98 -3.03
CA PHE A 225 4.73 5.66 -3.09
C PHE A 225 3.97 4.71 -2.17
N THR A 226 4.27 3.42 -2.27
CA THR A 226 3.81 2.37 -1.37
C THR A 226 4.89 1.33 -1.16
N PHE A 227 4.60 0.27 -0.40
CA PHE A 227 5.44 -0.90 -0.31
C PHE A 227 4.88 -2.01 -1.21
N ALA A 228 5.74 -2.75 -1.90
CA ALA A 228 5.36 -3.87 -2.75
C ALA A 228 6.23 -5.08 -2.43
N ALA A 229 5.59 -6.24 -2.25
CA ALA A 229 6.26 -7.52 -2.20
C ALA A 229 6.70 -7.93 -3.62
N LYS A 230 7.95 -8.34 -3.76
CA LYS A 230 8.52 -8.82 -5.04
C LYS A 230 9.34 -10.07 -4.81
N TYR A 231 9.37 -10.95 -5.79
CA TYR A 231 10.31 -12.06 -5.77
C TYR A 231 11.67 -11.61 -6.31
N VAL A 232 12.73 -11.96 -5.59
CA VAL A 232 14.11 -11.80 -6.05
C VAL A 232 14.76 -13.16 -6.16
N MET A 233 15.53 -13.36 -7.23
CA MET A 233 16.36 -14.54 -7.41
C MET A 233 17.42 -14.55 -6.32
N LEU A 234 17.38 -15.57 -5.47
CA LEU A 234 18.49 -15.82 -4.56
C LEU A 234 19.72 -16.15 -5.42
N LYS A 235 20.80 -15.41 -5.20
CA LYS A 235 22.09 -15.86 -5.73
C LYS A 235 22.34 -17.24 -5.13
N PRO A 236 22.67 -18.27 -5.92
CA PRO A 236 23.09 -19.53 -5.35
C PRO A 236 24.22 -19.23 -4.38
N GLU A 237 24.05 -19.65 -3.12
CA GLU A 237 25.11 -19.63 -2.14
C GLU A 237 26.32 -20.34 -2.77
N PRO A 238 27.56 -19.78 -2.68
CA PRO A 238 28.71 -20.48 -3.20
C PRO A 238 28.75 -21.85 -2.54
N ALA A 239 28.68 -22.90 -3.36
CA ALA A 239 28.53 -24.27 -2.89
C ALA A 239 29.51 -24.53 -1.72
N PRO A 240 29.04 -25.05 -0.58
CA PRO A 240 29.94 -25.62 0.40
C PRO A 240 30.87 -26.59 -0.34
N ARG A 241 32.18 -26.56 -0.04
CA ARG A 241 33.14 -27.50 -0.64
C ARG A 241 32.73 -28.92 -0.21
N GLU A 242 31.94 -29.60 -1.03
CA GLU A 242 31.50 -30.96 -0.74
C GLU A 242 32.62 -31.97 -1.01
N PRO A 243 32.87 -32.91 -0.08
CA PRO A 243 33.56 -34.16 -0.37
C PRO A 243 32.67 -35.08 -1.23
N ARG A 244 33.32 -35.85 -2.10
CA ARG A 244 32.70 -36.70 -3.14
C ARG A 244 31.58 -37.64 -2.63
N ALA A 245 30.42 -37.47 -3.27
CA ALA A 245 29.47 -38.46 -3.82
C ALA A 245 28.77 -39.50 -2.90
N ARG A 246 27.45 -39.64 -3.13
CA ARG A 246 26.81 -40.91 -3.52
C ARG A 246 25.47 -40.67 -4.23
N VAL A 247 25.33 -41.27 -5.41
CA VAL A 247 24.14 -41.24 -6.26
C VAL A 247 23.09 -42.22 -5.72
N ALA A 248 21.83 -41.78 -5.62
CA ALA A 248 20.68 -42.66 -5.43
C ALA A 248 19.49 -42.20 -6.29
N ARG A 249 18.64 -43.18 -6.56
CA ARG A 249 17.79 -43.39 -7.74
C ARG A 249 16.64 -42.41 -7.96
N ARG A 250 16.31 -42.28 -9.24
CA ARG A 250 15.14 -41.63 -9.84
C ARG A 250 13.92 -42.55 -9.75
N GLU A 251 12.83 -42.06 -9.17
CA GLU A 251 11.49 -42.66 -9.30
C GLU A 251 10.60 -41.78 -10.19
N LEU A 252 9.86 -42.46 -11.07
CA LEU A 252 8.91 -41.91 -12.04
C LEU A 252 7.52 -41.89 -11.42
N LEU A 253 6.78 -40.79 -11.54
CA LEU A 253 5.31 -40.80 -11.46
C LEU A 253 4.66 -39.89 -12.51
N LEU A 254 3.50 -40.36 -12.96
CA LEU A 254 2.67 -40.06 -14.13
C LEU A 254 1.77 -38.80 -13.95
N PRO A 255 1.07 -38.34 -15.00
CA PRO A 255 0.50 -37.00 -15.07
C PRO A 255 -0.91 -36.91 -14.49
N VAL A 256 -1.24 -35.77 -13.85
CA VAL A 256 -2.61 -35.43 -13.44
C VAL A 256 -2.95 -33.97 -13.79
N SER A 257 -4.02 -33.86 -14.58
CA SER A 257 -5.04 -32.83 -14.72
C SER A 257 -4.68 -31.36 -15.03
N THR A 258 -5.33 -30.88 -16.09
CA THR A 258 -5.39 -29.51 -16.59
C THR A 258 -6.20 -28.61 -15.66
N HIS A 259 -5.50 -27.89 -14.78
CA HIS A 259 -5.94 -26.57 -14.34
C HIS A 259 -5.05 -25.53 -15.03
N VAL A 260 -5.66 -24.42 -15.48
CA VAL A 260 -4.92 -23.25 -16.01
C VAL A 260 -4.13 -22.66 -14.84
N SER A 261 -2.94 -23.23 -14.62
CA SER A 261 -1.99 -22.79 -13.62
C SER A 261 -1.07 -21.78 -14.28
N VAL A 262 -1.11 -20.54 -13.80
CA VAL A 262 0.00 -19.60 -14.02
C VAL A 262 1.25 -20.29 -13.50
N SER A 263 2.25 -20.49 -14.37
CA SER A 263 3.47 -21.23 -14.02
C SER A 263 4.08 -20.69 -12.73
N PRO A 264 4.44 -21.56 -11.75
CA PRO A 264 5.08 -21.12 -10.53
C PRO A 264 6.39 -20.38 -10.86
N PRO A 265 6.78 -19.38 -10.07
CA PRO A 265 7.96 -18.60 -10.37
C PRO A 265 9.23 -19.47 -10.15
N PRO A 266 10.33 -19.23 -10.89
CA PRO A 266 11.50 -20.12 -10.92
C PRO A 266 12.24 -20.16 -9.57
N THR A 267 12.37 -21.30 -8.91
CA THR A 267 13.07 -21.43 -7.61
C THR A 267 14.61 -21.45 -7.72
N PRO A 268 15.35 -20.92 -6.73
CA PRO A 268 14.88 -20.36 -5.45
C PRO A 268 14.64 -18.84 -5.51
N LEU A 269 13.42 -18.42 -5.15
CA LEU A 269 13.04 -17.01 -5.01
C LEU A 269 12.77 -16.70 -3.54
N GLU A 270 13.17 -15.51 -3.14
CA GLU A 270 12.79 -14.93 -1.85
C GLU A 270 11.80 -13.79 -2.10
N ALA A 271 10.72 -13.75 -1.32
CA ALA A 271 9.83 -12.59 -1.30
C ALA A 271 10.45 -11.49 -0.44
N VAL A 272 10.66 -10.31 -1.03
CA VAL A 272 11.22 -9.14 -0.36
C VAL A 272 10.25 -7.97 -0.46
N LEU A 273 10.28 -7.11 0.55
CA LEU A 273 9.54 -5.86 0.53
C LEU A 273 10.42 -4.75 -0.07
N THR A 274 9.86 -4.03 -1.04
CA THR A 274 10.51 -2.90 -1.71
C THR A 274 9.58 -1.70 -1.73
N LEU A 275 10.15 -0.50 -1.94
CA LEU A 275 9.33 0.69 -2.17
C LEU A 275 8.94 0.79 -3.65
N HIS A 276 7.65 1.00 -3.92
CA HIS A 276 7.08 1.10 -5.26
C HIS A 276 6.47 2.48 -5.49
N VAL A 277 6.63 3.04 -6.69
CA VAL A 277 6.18 4.39 -7.04
C VAL A 277 5.14 4.29 -8.15
N PHE A 278 3.87 4.54 -7.83
CA PHE A 278 2.80 4.55 -8.82
C PHE A 278 2.71 5.87 -9.60
N LEU A 279 3.06 7.00 -8.95
CA LEU A 279 2.81 8.35 -9.46
C LEU A 279 4.10 9.15 -9.69
N PRO A 280 4.97 8.71 -10.61
CA PRO A 280 6.30 9.30 -10.77
C PRO A 280 6.27 10.72 -11.35
N HIS A 281 5.16 11.14 -11.97
CA HIS A 281 4.98 12.51 -12.47
C HIS A 281 4.80 13.54 -11.34
N LEU A 282 4.40 13.09 -10.15
CA LEU A 282 4.18 13.95 -8.99
C LEU A 282 5.45 14.06 -8.12
N SER A 283 6.39 13.13 -8.28
CA SER A 283 7.73 13.23 -7.71
C SER A 283 8.70 12.28 -8.44
N GLY A 284 9.34 12.79 -9.50
CA GLY A 284 10.31 12.00 -10.29
C GLY A 284 11.55 11.62 -9.49
N GLU A 285 11.84 12.35 -8.41
CA GLU A 285 12.93 12.03 -7.48
C GLU A 285 12.68 10.70 -6.75
N LEU A 286 11.42 10.39 -6.38
CA LEU A 286 11.09 9.14 -5.69
C LEU A 286 11.43 7.91 -6.53
N VAL A 287 11.28 8.00 -7.86
CA VAL A 287 11.64 6.90 -8.76
C VAL A 287 13.13 6.58 -8.61
N ARG A 288 13.98 7.59 -8.67
CA ARG A 288 15.44 7.41 -8.63
C ARG A 288 15.92 7.02 -7.25
N LEU A 289 15.39 7.67 -6.23
CA LEU A 289 15.87 7.49 -4.87
C LEU A 289 15.33 6.20 -4.27
N TYR A 290 14.10 5.79 -4.56
CA TYR A 290 13.43 4.79 -3.74
C TYR A 290 12.73 3.66 -4.49
N HIS A 291 12.40 3.78 -5.78
CA HIS A 291 11.75 2.68 -6.49
C HIS A 291 12.63 1.42 -6.50
N ASN A 292 12.04 0.27 -6.14
CA ASN A 292 12.72 -1.01 -5.93
C ASN A 292 13.87 -0.98 -4.92
N ARG A 293 13.92 0.02 -4.04
CA ARG A 293 14.89 0.04 -2.95
C ARG A 293 14.42 -0.89 -1.83
N HIS A 294 15.32 -1.74 -1.37
CA HIS A 294 15.13 -2.50 -0.13
C HIS A 294 14.98 -1.55 1.06
N LEU A 295 14.07 -1.90 1.96
CA LEU A 295 13.96 -1.21 3.23
C LEU A 295 15.17 -1.54 4.12
N GLN A 296 15.41 -0.69 5.12
CA GLN A 296 16.17 -1.11 6.29
C GLN A 296 15.47 -2.32 6.94
N PRO A 297 16.17 -3.18 7.69
CA PRO A 297 15.55 -4.34 8.32
C PRO A 297 14.27 -3.98 9.07
N ILE A 298 13.18 -4.68 8.74
CA ILE A 298 11.86 -4.53 9.36
C ILE A 298 11.53 -5.76 10.19
N ARG A 299 10.78 -5.56 11.28
CA ARG A 299 10.35 -6.59 12.22
C ARG A 299 9.10 -6.11 12.97
N GLY A 300 8.35 -7.03 13.55
CA GLY A 300 7.16 -6.73 14.35
C GLY A 300 6.04 -6.03 13.59
N LEU A 301 6.04 -6.09 12.25
CA LEU A 301 4.96 -5.59 11.40
C LEU A 301 4.08 -6.76 10.96
N ALA A 302 2.78 -6.53 10.79
CA ALA A 302 1.90 -7.49 10.16
C ALA A 302 1.98 -7.35 8.62
N PRO A 303 2.29 -8.41 7.86
CA PRO A 303 2.23 -8.40 6.38
C PRO A 303 0.89 -7.93 5.83
N GLU A 304 -0.20 -8.15 6.59
CA GLU A 304 -1.56 -7.79 6.23
C GLU A 304 -1.76 -6.27 6.15
N PHE A 305 -1.17 -5.52 7.08
CA PHE A 305 -1.22 -4.05 7.02
C PHE A 305 -0.37 -3.49 5.87
N LEU A 306 0.76 -4.14 5.56
CA LEU A 306 1.55 -3.80 4.36
C LEU A 306 0.76 -4.05 3.07
N PHE A 307 0.06 -5.18 2.98
CA PHE A 307 -0.78 -5.49 1.84
C PHE A 307 -1.98 -4.54 1.71
N ALA A 308 -2.63 -4.20 2.83
CA ALA A 308 -3.70 -3.20 2.85
C ALA A 308 -3.18 -1.82 2.39
N ARG A 309 -1.97 -1.41 2.81
CA ARG A 309 -1.33 -0.17 2.34
C ARG A 309 -1.07 -0.19 0.83
N PHE A 310 -0.65 -1.32 0.29
CA PHE A 310 -0.48 -1.51 -1.16
C PHE A 310 -1.82 -1.37 -1.89
N ALA A 311 -2.85 -2.10 -1.45
CA ALA A 311 -4.20 -2.04 -2.00
C ALA A 311 -4.77 -0.61 -1.99
N ARG A 312 -4.69 0.07 -0.85
CA ARG A 312 -5.12 1.48 -0.70
C ARG A 312 -4.47 2.43 -1.69
N SER A 313 -3.22 2.16 -2.06
CA SER A 313 -2.46 3.01 -2.99
C SER A 313 -2.90 2.84 -4.45
N ILE A 314 -3.60 1.74 -4.78
CA ILE A 314 -4.14 1.46 -6.11
C ILE A 314 -5.41 2.27 -6.37
N PHE A 315 -6.28 2.42 -5.37
CA PHE A 315 -7.57 3.13 -5.48
C PHE A 315 -7.38 4.66 -5.55
N THR A 316 -6.87 5.14 -6.68
CA THR A 316 -6.71 6.55 -7.03
C THR A 316 -7.00 6.75 -8.51
N ASP A 317 -7.60 7.87 -8.91
CA ASP A 317 -7.93 8.13 -10.32
C ASP A 317 -6.73 8.02 -11.30
N PRO A 318 -5.49 8.43 -10.94
CA PRO A 318 -4.38 8.25 -11.86
C PRO A 318 -4.02 6.77 -12.12
N VAL A 319 -4.12 5.91 -11.10
CA VAL A 319 -3.78 4.47 -11.18
C VAL A 319 -4.96 3.64 -11.66
N TYR A 320 -6.15 3.95 -11.18
CA TYR A 320 -7.41 3.25 -11.43
C TYR A 320 -8.45 4.19 -12.06
N PRO A 321 -8.27 4.57 -13.34
CA PRO A 321 -9.11 5.56 -14.01
C PRO A 321 -10.41 4.99 -14.57
N PHE A 322 -10.80 3.77 -14.20
CA PHE A 322 -11.80 2.99 -14.92
C PHE A 322 -13.16 3.69 -15.01
N PHE A 323 -13.48 4.51 -14.01
CA PHE A 323 -14.72 5.28 -13.90
C PHE A 323 -14.61 6.73 -14.41
N ASP A 324 -13.52 7.08 -15.09
CA ASP A 324 -13.28 8.39 -15.69
C ASP A 324 -13.96 8.53 -17.07
N THR A 325 -15.19 8.04 -17.17
CA THR A 325 -16.05 8.20 -18.35
C THR A 325 -17.51 8.05 -17.95
N VAL A 326 -18.42 8.52 -18.80
CA VAL A 326 -19.86 8.30 -18.63
C VAL A 326 -20.24 6.97 -19.27
N ALA A 327 -20.48 5.96 -18.43
CA ALA A 327 -20.85 4.61 -18.86
C ALA A 327 -21.60 3.87 -17.75
N ARG A 328 -21.97 2.61 -18.02
CA ARG A 328 -22.52 1.67 -17.04
C ARG A 328 -21.44 0.69 -16.59
N PHE A 329 -21.24 0.57 -15.29
CA PHE A 329 -20.21 -0.28 -14.70
C PHE A 329 -20.83 -1.35 -13.82
N THR A 330 -20.40 -2.59 -14.00
CA THR A 330 -20.70 -3.65 -13.05
C THR A 330 -19.67 -3.56 -11.92
N VAL A 331 -20.16 -3.29 -10.71
CA VAL A 331 -19.34 -3.01 -9.53
C VAL A 331 -19.66 -3.93 -8.37
N ALA A 332 -18.66 -4.17 -7.54
CA ALA A 332 -18.77 -4.89 -6.28
C ALA A 332 -18.87 -3.86 -5.15
N LEU A 333 -20.01 -3.81 -4.47
CA LEU A 333 -20.32 -2.85 -3.42
C LEU A 333 -20.45 -3.57 -2.08
N TRP A 334 -19.72 -3.09 -1.08
CA TRP A 334 -19.90 -3.57 0.29
C TRP A 334 -21.17 -3.00 0.92
N ASN A 335 -21.97 -3.89 1.50
CA ASN A 335 -23.17 -3.57 2.26
C ASN A 335 -22.89 -3.83 3.75
N ASN A 336 -22.82 -2.75 4.54
CA ASN A 336 -22.53 -2.84 5.98
C ASN A 336 -23.67 -3.45 6.80
N ASP A 337 -24.92 -3.26 6.38
CA ASP A 337 -26.08 -3.74 7.15
C ASP A 337 -26.21 -5.26 7.06
N GLU A 338 -25.98 -5.81 5.87
CA GLU A 338 -26.08 -7.24 5.60
C GLU A 338 -24.71 -7.96 5.69
N MET A 339 -23.62 -7.22 5.94
CA MET A 339 -22.25 -7.73 6.01
C MET A 339 -21.87 -8.61 4.82
N ARG A 340 -22.29 -8.20 3.62
CA ARG A 340 -22.06 -8.92 2.38
C ARG A 340 -21.63 -8.00 1.26
N GLN A 341 -21.12 -8.62 0.21
CA GLN A 341 -20.76 -7.90 -0.99
C GLN A 341 -21.79 -8.12 -2.10
N ASP A 342 -22.39 -7.02 -2.53
CA ASP A 342 -23.40 -7.00 -3.57
C ASP A 342 -22.77 -6.68 -4.92
N GLN A 343 -23.37 -7.21 -5.98
CA GLN A 343 -23.00 -6.89 -7.36
C GLN A 343 -24.13 -6.07 -8.01
N GLU A 344 -23.79 -4.89 -8.49
CA GLU A 344 -24.75 -3.99 -9.13
C GLU A 344 -24.18 -3.43 -10.43
N THR A 345 -25.06 -3.04 -11.36
CA THR A 345 -24.66 -2.30 -12.57
C THR A 345 -25.18 -0.88 -12.49
N LEU A 346 -24.26 0.06 -12.30
CA LEU A 346 -24.57 1.46 -12.02
C LEU A 346 -24.08 2.38 -13.13
N GLU A 347 -24.77 3.50 -13.32
CA GLU A 347 -24.29 4.61 -14.15
C GLU A 347 -23.28 5.46 -13.38
N THR A 348 -22.35 6.11 -14.09
CA THR A 348 -21.25 6.87 -13.49
C THR A 348 -21.69 7.86 -12.40
N LEU A 349 -22.80 8.59 -12.58
CA LEU A 349 -23.26 9.57 -11.60
C LEU A 349 -23.75 8.92 -10.30
N GLU A 350 -24.44 7.78 -10.41
CA GLU A 350 -24.89 7.02 -9.24
C GLU A 350 -23.72 6.33 -8.55
N LEU A 351 -22.80 5.77 -9.34
CA LEU A 351 -21.58 5.16 -8.82
C LEU A 351 -20.78 6.17 -7.99
N ARG A 352 -20.54 7.38 -8.51
CA ARG A 352 -19.78 8.42 -7.81
C ARG A 352 -20.40 8.81 -6.46
N ARG A 353 -21.72 8.78 -6.34
CA ARG A 353 -22.42 9.01 -5.05
C ARG A 353 -22.20 7.90 -4.04
N ARG A 354 -21.92 6.68 -4.51
CA ARG A 354 -21.77 5.49 -3.67
C ARG A 354 -20.33 5.11 -3.39
N MET A 355 -19.34 5.65 -4.11
CA MET A 355 -17.91 5.33 -3.97
C MET A 355 -17.33 5.62 -2.58
N GLU A 356 -17.87 6.60 -1.86
CA GLU A 356 -17.50 6.89 -0.48
C GLU A 356 -18.51 6.21 0.44
N LEU A 357 -18.08 5.13 1.10
CA LEU A 357 -18.93 4.41 2.05
C LEU A 357 -18.79 5.00 3.46
N PHE A 358 -17.58 5.46 3.80
CA PHE A 358 -17.26 6.01 5.11
C PHE A 358 -16.99 7.51 4.97
N SER A 359 -17.89 8.35 5.50
CA SER A 359 -17.74 9.79 5.40
C SER A 359 -16.57 10.30 6.26
N PRO A 360 -15.65 11.12 5.72
CA PRO A 360 -14.56 11.71 6.49
C PRO A 360 -15.05 12.67 7.60
N TYR A 361 -16.30 13.15 7.54
CA TYR A 361 -16.87 14.08 8.51
C TYR A 361 -17.33 13.43 9.82
N ALA A 362 -17.36 12.09 9.91
CA ALA A 362 -17.63 11.41 11.18
C ALA A 362 -16.48 11.58 12.20
N MET A 363 -15.31 12.06 11.75
CA MET A 363 -14.07 12.18 12.51
C MET A 363 -13.57 13.63 12.53
N SER A 364 -14.42 14.58 12.93
CA SER A 364 -13.89 15.86 13.44
C SER A 364 -13.39 15.61 14.88
N PRO A 365 -12.11 15.89 15.21
CA PRO A 365 -11.65 15.75 16.58
C PRO A 365 -12.53 16.63 17.47
N LYS A 366 -13.31 16.02 18.37
CA LYS A 366 -13.98 16.77 19.44
C LYS A 366 -12.88 17.51 20.19
N LYS A 367 -12.80 18.82 19.94
CA LYS A 367 -11.98 19.79 20.65
C LYS A 367 -12.07 19.46 22.14
N ARG A 368 -10.98 18.96 22.75
CA ARG A 368 -10.94 18.69 24.19
C ARG A 368 -11.44 19.93 24.91
N SER A 369 -12.58 19.83 25.58
CA SER A 369 -12.96 20.81 26.60
C SER A 369 -11.85 20.78 27.65
N ARG A 370 -11.22 21.93 27.88
CA ARG A 370 -10.30 22.07 29.01
C ARG A 370 -11.06 21.72 30.29
N PRO A 371 -10.52 20.87 31.17
CA PRO A 371 -11.10 20.72 32.49
C PRO A 371 -10.94 22.06 33.21
N SER A 372 -12.07 22.61 33.67
CA SER A 372 -12.11 23.77 34.55
C SER A 372 -11.36 23.43 35.82
N THR A 373 -10.14 23.93 35.95
CA THR A 373 -9.36 23.83 37.18
C THR A 373 -10.00 24.79 38.17
N ALA A 374 -10.73 24.25 39.14
CA ALA A 374 -11.06 24.97 40.36
C ALA A 374 -9.72 25.28 41.06
N VAL A 375 -9.32 26.55 41.02
CA VAL A 375 -8.16 27.03 41.76
C VAL A 375 -8.60 27.24 43.20
N GLY A 376 -8.00 26.44 44.09
CA GLY A 376 -8.22 26.50 45.52
C GLY A 376 -7.88 27.87 46.10
N ALA A 377 -8.68 28.27 47.09
CA ALA A 377 -8.41 29.40 47.94
C ALA A 377 -7.17 29.15 48.80
N LEU A 378 -6.26 30.13 48.84
CA LEU A 378 -5.26 30.29 49.88
C LEU A 378 -5.15 31.80 50.26
N PRO A 379 -4.71 32.10 51.49
CA PRO A 379 -5.26 33.17 52.32
C PRO A 379 -4.58 34.53 52.10
N GLN A 380 -5.31 35.60 52.43
CA GLN A 380 -4.82 36.98 52.41
C GLN A 380 -3.96 37.26 53.66
N GLU A 381 -2.78 37.83 53.44
CA GLU A 381 -2.01 38.58 54.45
C GLU A 381 -2.05 40.09 54.16
N PRO A 382 -1.95 40.95 55.19
CA PRO A 382 -2.27 42.37 55.10
C PRO A 382 -1.04 43.23 54.75
N ILE A 383 -1.23 44.26 53.92
CA ILE A 383 -0.22 45.29 53.70
C ILE A 383 -0.72 46.63 54.23
N LEU A 384 0.05 47.16 55.19
CA LEU A 384 -0.05 48.48 55.79
C LEU A 384 0.30 49.62 54.81
N GLY A 385 -0.60 50.61 54.75
CA GLY A 385 -0.32 52.05 54.94
C GLY A 385 0.77 52.78 54.14
N ARG A 386 0.32 53.72 53.30
CA ARG A 386 0.82 55.10 53.04
C ARG A 386 -0.26 55.77 52.17
N GLY A 387 -0.78 56.97 52.41
CA GLY A 387 -0.26 58.15 53.08
C GLY A 387 -0.33 59.32 52.08
N ASP A 388 -1.32 60.20 52.29
CA ASP A 388 -1.46 61.60 51.87
C ASP A 388 -1.86 62.01 50.44
N GLY A 389 -2.85 62.92 50.39
CA GLY A 389 -3.08 63.83 49.25
C GLY A 389 -4.55 64.26 49.01
N ALA A 390 -5.17 64.99 49.93
CA ALA A 390 -6.40 65.79 49.67
C ALA A 390 -6.02 67.16 49.06
N PRO A 391 -6.93 68.13 48.80
CA PRO A 391 -8.40 68.14 48.85
C PRO A 391 -9.09 68.86 47.65
N GLY A 392 -10.43 68.81 47.57
CA GLY A 392 -11.18 69.76 46.72
C GLY A 392 -12.70 69.54 46.60
N ARG A 393 -13.47 70.15 47.53
CA ARG A 393 -14.82 70.78 47.44
C ARG A 393 -15.83 70.27 46.37
N SER A 394 -17.02 69.75 46.71
CA SER A 394 -18.23 70.36 47.34
C SER A 394 -19.27 70.87 46.32
N ILE A 395 -20.56 70.65 46.67
CA ILE A 395 -21.81 71.32 46.20
C ILE A 395 -22.36 70.75 44.87
N ASP A 396 -23.59 70.24 44.71
CA ASP A 396 -24.86 70.21 45.48
C ASP A 396 -25.55 68.83 45.31
#